data_AF-A0A7V8V4Y7-F1
#
_entry.id   AF-A0A7V8V4Y7-F1
#
_cell.length_a   1.000
_cell.length_b   1.000
_cell.length_c   1.000
_cell.angle_alpha   90.00
_cell.angle_beta   90.00
_cell.angle_gamma   90.00
#
_symmetry.space_group_name_H-M   'P 1'
#
loop_
_entity.id
_entity.type
_entity.pdbx_description
1 polymer ?
#
loop_
_entity_poly.entity_id
_entity_poly.type
_entity_poly.pdbx_seq_one_letter_code
_entity_poly.pdbx_strand_id
1 'polypeptide(L)'
;MATGFPGVGKTPTWEISKMSNLYNAKEAAQLLGIRTSTLYEWLSKSDAGEFEVRGIPFVVNYLQGGKRGQGRIKIEPSEVERLKEAMRVRPNVRYQRIPSNRTSFPGITVPLGRPDNPVR
;
A
#
# COMPACT_ATOMS: atom_id res chain seq x y z
N MET A 1 6.63 53.45 3.96
CA MET A 1 7.73 52.73 3.27
C MET A 1 8.63 52.13 4.34
N ALA A 2 9.16 50.93 4.10
CA ALA A 2 9.91 50.02 5.00
C ALA A 2 9.07 48.90 5.67
N THR A 3 8.69 47.90 4.87
CA THR A 3 8.31 46.55 5.33
C THR A 3 9.57 45.73 5.59
N GLY A 4 10.01 45.65 6.84
CA GLY A 4 11.02 44.70 7.29
C GLY A 4 10.36 43.38 7.68
N PHE A 5 10.65 42.31 6.95
CA PHE A 5 10.23 40.95 7.28
C PHE A 5 10.90 40.51 8.60
N PRO A 6 10.16 40.08 9.63
CA PRO A 6 10.75 39.54 10.83
C PRO A 6 11.19 38.09 10.61
N GLY A 7 12.41 37.79 11.06
CA GLY A 7 12.73 36.54 11.74
C GLY A 7 12.60 35.26 10.91
N VAL A 8 13.75 34.82 10.40
CA VAL A 8 14.06 33.45 9.96
C VAL A 8 13.33 32.43 10.85
N GLY A 9 12.25 31.85 10.32
CA GLY A 9 11.56 30.74 10.93
C GLY A 9 12.55 29.60 11.11
N LYS A 10 12.89 29.29 12.36
CA LYS A 10 13.62 28.08 12.72
C LYS A 10 12.84 26.91 12.11
N THR A 11 13.37 26.33 11.04
CA THR A 11 12.90 25.04 10.56
C THR A 11 12.91 24.08 11.74
N PRO A 12 11.81 23.37 12.01
CA PRO A 12 11.75 22.46 13.14
C PRO A 12 12.91 21.45 13.08
N THR A 13 13.78 21.50 14.08
CA THR A 13 14.97 20.64 14.21
C THR A 13 14.64 19.14 14.27
N TRP A 14 13.37 18.76 14.37
CA TRP A 14 12.94 17.35 14.32
C TRP A 14 13.05 16.72 12.92
N GLU A 15 13.27 17.50 11.85
CA GLU A 15 13.43 16.96 10.48
C GLU A 15 14.84 16.40 10.18
N ILE A 16 15.88 16.81 10.91
CA ILE A 16 17.28 16.47 10.57
C ILE A 16 17.77 15.21 11.31
N SER A 17 17.05 14.76 12.34
CA SER A 17 17.43 13.56 13.13
C SER A 17 17.06 12.24 12.46
N LYS A 18 16.36 12.24 11.31
CA LYS A 18 15.93 11.01 10.60
C LYS A 18 16.99 10.48 9.61
N MET A 19 18.20 11.04 9.59
CA MET A 19 19.18 10.83 8.51
C MET A 19 20.28 9.78 8.74
N SER A 20 20.26 8.98 9.82
CA SER A 20 21.37 8.04 10.04
C SER A 20 21.03 6.74 10.75
N ASN A 21 19.79 6.25 10.64
CA ASN A 21 19.47 4.88 11.05
C ASN A 21 18.84 4.12 9.89
N LEU A 22 19.71 3.46 9.11
CA LEU A 22 19.30 2.45 8.14
C LEU A 22 18.87 1.20 8.89
N TYR A 23 17.68 0.68 8.60
CA TYR A 23 17.20 -0.55 9.20
C TYR A 23 17.80 -1.76 8.50
N ASN A 24 18.20 -2.77 9.27
CA ASN A 24 18.48 -4.08 8.72
C ASN A 24 17.17 -4.78 8.30
N ALA A 25 17.25 -5.79 7.44
CA ALA A 25 16.08 -6.54 6.96
C ALA A 25 15.18 -7.07 8.10
N LYS A 26 15.77 -7.53 9.21
CA LYS A 26 15.01 -7.99 10.38
C LYS A 26 14.19 -6.87 11.03
N GLU A 27 14.77 -5.69 11.18
CA GLU A 27 14.12 -4.53 11.82
C GLU A 27 13.02 -3.98 10.91
N ALA A 28 13.30 -3.86 9.61
CA ALA A 28 12.31 -3.44 8.63
C ALA A 28 11.10 -4.41 8.59
N ALA A 29 11.36 -5.72 8.57
CA ALA A 29 10.29 -6.74 8.61
C ALA A 29 9.44 -6.63 9.88
N GLN A 30 10.08 -6.40 11.04
CA GLN A 30 9.38 -6.21 12.30
C GLN A 30 8.48 -4.96 12.29
N LEU A 31 8.96 -3.85 11.72
CA LEU A 31 8.18 -2.60 11.60
C LEU A 31 6.99 -2.71 10.65
N LEU A 32 7.11 -3.56 9.61
CA LEU A 32 6.05 -3.86 8.66
C LEU A 32 5.07 -4.92 9.17
N GLY A 33 5.40 -5.62 10.27
CA GLY A 33 4.58 -6.71 10.81
C GLY A 33 4.60 -7.98 9.95
N ILE A 34 5.66 -8.20 9.18
CA ILE A 34 5.82 -9.36 8.29
C ILE A 34 7.02 -10.22 8.71
N ARG A 35 7.10 -11.44 8.18
CA ARG A 35 8.28 -12.28 8.36
C ARG A 35 9.46 -11.75 7.54
N THR A 36 10.68 -11.90 8.04
CA THR A 36 11.89 -11.51 7.31
C THR A 36 12.02 -12.23 5.97
N SER A 37 11.61 -13.50 5.88
CA SER A 37 11.58 -14.26 4.61
C SER A 37 10.69 -13.60 3.56
N THR A 38 9.50 -13.15 3.98
CA THR A 38 8.55 -12.44 3.12
C THR A 38 9.14 -11.12 2.63
N LEU A 39 9.88 -10.40 3.49
CA LEU A 39 10.59 -9.20 3.06
C LEU A 39 11.64 -9.53 1.98
N TYR A 40 12.43 -10.60 2.12
CA TYR A 40 13.39 -11.00 1.08
C TYR A 40 12.71 -11.41 -0.23
N GLU A 41 11.57 -12.11 -0.16
CA GLU A 41 10.78 -12.43 -1.35
C GLU A 41 10.29 -11.15 -2.05
N TRP A 42 9.84 -10.16 -1.29
CA TRP A 42 9.39 -8.87 -1.84
C TRP A 42 10.53 -8.11 -2.49
N LEU A 43 11.71 -8.09 -1.88
CA LEU A 43 12.90 -7.47 -2.47
C LEU A 43 13.29 -8.17 -3.79
N SER A 44 13.31 -9.51 -3.79
CA SER A 44 13.58 -10.29 -5.00
C SER A 44 12.58 -10.01 -6.13
N LYS A 45 11.28 -9.96 -5.81
CA LYS A 45 10.23 -9.59 -6.78
C LYS A 45 10.34 -8.13 -7.23
N SER A 46 10.77 -7.24 -6.36
CA SER A 46 10.96 -5.82 -6.68
C SER A 46 12.09 -5.65 -7.68
N ASP A 47 13.20 -6.39 -7.52
CA ASP A 47 14.32 -6.38 -8.46
C ASP A 47 13.93 -6.96 -9.83
N ALA A 48 13.02 -7.94 -9.85
CA ALA A 48 12.44 -8.48 -11.08
C ALA A 48 11.36 -7.57 -11.70
N GLY A 49 10.91 -6.51 -11.02
CA GLY A 49 9.82 -5.64 -11.46
C GLY A 49 8.42 -6.26 -11.30
N GLU A 50 8.29 -7.37 -10.57
CA GLU A 50 7.05 -8.13 -10.35
C GLU A 50 6.40 -7.82 -8.99
N PHE A 51 6.98 -6.93 -8.20
CA PHE A 51 6.45 -6.61 -6.89
C PHE A 51 5.26 -5.65 -6.99
N GLU A 52 4.10 -6.14 -6.55
CA GLU A 52 2.87 -5.37 -6.48
C GLU A 52 2.33 -5.35 -5.06
N VAL A 53 1.97 -4.15 -4.59
CA VAL A 53 1.24 -3.97 -3.34
C VAL A 53 -0.19 -3.61 -3.69
N ARG A 54 -1.12 -4.52 -3.40
CA ARG A 54 -2.56 -4.36 -3.69
C ARG A 54 -2.88 -4.12 -5.18
N GLY A 55 -2.12 -4.75 -6.08
CA GLY A 55 -2.30 -4.63 -7.54
C GLY A 55 -1.72 -3.34 -8.13
N ILE A 56 -0.88 -2.63 -7.37
CA ILE A 56 -0.14 -1.46 -7.85
C ILE A 56 1.35 -1.84 -7.86
N PRO A 57 2.05 -1.67 -9.00
CA PRO A 57 3.48 -1.94 -9.07
C PRO A 57 4.21 -1.04 -8.08
N PHE A 58 5.05 -1.66 -7.25
CA PHE A 58 5.78 -0.99 -6.19
C PHE A 58 7.26 -1.36 -6.30
N VAL A 59 8.13 -0.35 -6.32
CA VAL A 59 9.58 -0.56 -6.29
C VAL A 59 10.06 -0.28 -4.88
N VAL A 60 10.86 -1.18 -4.31
CA VAL A 60 11.49 -1.01 -3.00
C VAL A 60 12.94 -0.60 -3.19
N ASN A 61 13.30 0.58 -2.67
CA ASN A 61 14.67 1.07 -2.69
C ASN A 61 15.40 0.58 -1.45
N TYR A 62 16.51 -0.11 -1.65
CA TYR A 62 17.33 -0.62 -0.56
C TYR A 62 18.81 -0.59 -0.94
N LEU A 63 19.65 -0.59 0.08
CA LEU A 63 21.10 -0.62 -0.06
C LEU A 63 21.59 -2.03 0.26
N GLN A 64 22.31 -2.64 -0.68
CA GLN A 64 22.97 -3.92 -0.47
C GLN A 64 24.46 -3.71 -0.20
N GLY A 65 24.91 -4.10 0.99
CA GLY A 65 26.32 -4.04 1.40
C GLY A 65 26.93 -5.42 1.64
N GLY A 66 28.24 -5.54 1.42
CA GLY A 66 29.04 -6.74 1.70
C GLY A 66 30.13 -7.00 0.66
N LYS A 67 31.21 -7.71 1.04
CA LYS A 67 32.18 -8.23 0.05
C LYS A 67 31.42 -9.20 -0.85
N ARG A 68 31.43 -8.95 -2.17
CA ARG A 68 30.78 -9.80 -3.20
C ARG A 68 29.25 -9.91 -3.07
N GLY A 69 28.56 -8.89 -2.56
CA GLY A 69 27.09 -8.86 -2.48
C GLY A 69 26.49 -9.73 -1.37
N GLN A 70 27.32 -10.32 -0.51
CA GLN A 70 26.85 -11.14 0.61
C GLN A 70 26.46 -10.25 1.81
N GLY A 71 25.15 -10.06 1.99
CA GLY A 71 24.54 -10.36 3.29
C GLY A 71 24.08 -9.20 4.18
N ARG A 72 24.15 -7.94 3.74
CA ARG A 72 23.56 -6.84 4.53
C ARG A 72 22.69 -5.93 3.69
N ILE A 73 21.39 -6.17 3.79
CA ILE A 73 20.38 -5.25 3.26
C ILE A 73 20.12 -4.18 4.29
N LYS A 74 20.16 -2.94 3.83
CA LYS A 74 19.87 -1.74 4.61
C LYS A 74 18.75 -0.98 3.93
N ILE A 75 17.69 -0.68 4.66
CA ILE A 75 16.51 0.00 4.15
C ILE A 75 16.37 1.34 4.86
N GLU A 76 16.07 2.38 4.11
CA GLU A 76 15.82 3.70 4.70
C GLU A 76 14.51 3.70 5.50
N PRO A 77 14.45 4.46 6.61
CA PRO A 77 13.24 4.58 7.41
C PRO A 77 12.07 5.13 6.59
N SER A 78 12.34 6.09 5.70
CA SER A 78 11.34 6.66 4.79
C SER A 78 10.74 5.62 3.84
N GLU A 79 11.54 4.64 3.43
CA GLU A 79 11.07 3.57 2.54
C GLU A 79 10.16 2.58 3.28
N VAL A 80 10.51 2.22 4.51
CA VAL A 80 9.67 1.39 5.37
C VAL A 80 8.32 2.09 5.62
N GLU A 81 8.33 3.40 5.84
CA GLU A 81 7.11 4.21 6.00
C GLU A 81 6.27 4.24 4.72
N ARG A 82 6.91 4.40 3.55
CA ARG A 82 6.22 4.35 2.25
C ARG A 82 5.56 3.01 2.00
N LEU A 83 6.27 1.92 2.27
CA LEU A 83 5.75 0.56 2.12
C LEU A 83 4.62 0.29 3.12
N LYS A 84 4.73 0.79 4.35
CA LYS A 84 3.69 0.69 5.37
C LYS A 84 2.41 1.44 4.97
N GLU A 85 2.51 2.64 4.39
CA GLU A 85 1.34 3.37 3.90
C GLU A 85 0.74 2.66 2.67
N ALA A 86 1.55 2.06 1.79
CA ALA A 86 1.04 1.24 0.68
C ALA A 86 0.28 -0.01 1.17
N MET A 87 0.74 -0.63 2.26
CA MET A 87 0.04 -1.75 2.91
C MET A 87 -1.24 -1.31 3.65
N ARG A 88 -1.38 -0.03 3.99
CA ARG A 88 -2.49 0.46 4.81
C ARG A 88 -3.82 0.25 4.12
N VAL A 89 -4.66 -0.58 4.73
CA VAL A 89 -6.04 -0.78 4.29
C VAL A 89 -6.85 0.43 4.74
N ARG A 90 -7.24 1.28 3.79
CA ARG A 90 -8.37 2.19 3.98
C ARG A 90 -9.62 1.42 3.59
N PRO A 91 -10.50 1.04 4.53
CA PRO A 91 -11.75 0.38 4.19
C PRO A 91 -12.52 1.32 3.27
N ASN A 92 -12.57 0.97 1.98
CA ASN A 92 -13.47 1.63 1.05
C ASN A 92 -14.85 1.10 1.43
N VAL A 93 -15.64 1.93 2.11
CA VAL A 93 -17.06 1.67 2.36
C VAL A 93 -17.76 1.79 1.00
N ARG A 94 -17.49 0.85 0.09
CA ARG A 94 -18.27 0.69 -1.12
C ARG A 94 -19.65 0.33 -0.64
N TYR A 95 -20.56 1.30 -0.67
CA TYR A 95 -21.99 1.10 -0.50
C TYR A 95 -22.37 -0.14 -1.30
N GLN A 96 -22.69 -1.23 -0.62
CA GLN A 96 -23.28 -2.38 -1.27
C GLN A 96 -24.54 -1.85 -1.96
N ARG A 97 -24.59 -1.93 -3.29
CA ARG A 97 -25.84 -1.70 -4.00
C ARG A 97 -26.81 -2.75 -3.47
N ILE A 98 -27.76 -2.31 -2.65
CA ILE A 98 -28.87 -3.13 -2.19
C ILE A 98 -29.48 -3.75 -3.46
N PRO A 99 -29.63 -5.08 -3.54
CA PRO A 99 -30.24 -5.70 -4.70
C PRO A 99 -31.64 -5.12 -4.87
N SER A 100 -31.81 -4.33 -5.94
CA SER A 100 -33.10 -3.83 -6.36
C SER A 100 -33.90 -5.05 -6.80
N ASN A 101 -34.91 -5.44 -6.01
CA ASN A 101 -35.86 -6.48 -6.37
C ASN A 101 -36.71 -5.96 -7.54
N ARG A 102 -36.16 -6.03 -8.76
CA ARG A 102 -36.85 -5.58 -9.98
C ARG A 102 -37.85 -6.64 -10.38
N THR A 103 -39.09 -6.47 -9.92
CA THR A 103 -40.25 -7.25 -10.38
C THR A 103 -40.68 -6.90 -11.81
N SER A 104 -40.08 -5.86 -12.42
CA SER A 104 -40.40 -5.41 -13.77
C SER A 104 -39.13 -5.05 -14.53
N PHE A 105 -39.03 -5.57 -15.74
CA PHE A 105 -37.96 -5.28 -16.68
C PHE A 105 -38.52 -4.38 -17.79
N PRO A 106 -37.88 -3.23 -18.08
CA PRO A 106 -38.33 -2.37 -19.17
C PRO A 106 -38.20 -3.12 -20.50
N GLY A 107 -39.31 -3.30 -21.21
CA GLY A 107 -39.38 -4.00 -22.50
C GLY A 107 -39.93 -5.44 -22.44
N ILE A 108 -40.19 -5.98 -21.25
CA ILE A 108 -40.89 -7.28 -21.10
C ILE A 108 -42.34 -6.99 -20.67
N THR A 109 -43.26 -7.01 -21.65
CA THR A 109 -44.70 -6.74 -21.42
C THR A 109 -45.48 -8.00 -21.04
N VAL A 110 -44.82 -9.17 -21.01
CA VAL A 110 -45.44 -10.45 -20.66
C VAL A 110 -45.09 -10.85 -19.22
N PRO A 111 -46.05 -11.35 -18.43
CA PRO A 111 -45.77 -11.85 -17.09
C PRO A 111 -44.84 -13.06 -17.21
N LEU A 112 -43.62 -12.94 -16.69
CA LEU A 112 -42.73 -14.09 -16.54
C LEU A 112 -43.32 -15.01 -15.47
N GLY A 113 -43.78 -16.18 -15.90
CA GLY A 113 -44.28 -17.22 -14.99
C GLY A 113 -43.21 -17.64 -13.99
N ARG A 114 -43.62 -17.89 -12.74
CA ARG A 114 -42.73 -18.47 -11.72
C ARG A 114 -42.53 -19.97 -12.01
N PRO A 115 -41.32 -20.52 -11.88
CA PRO A 115 -41.05 -21.94 -12.11
C PRO A 115 -41.75 -22.89 -11.14
N ASP A 116 -42.40 -22.37 -10.09
CA ASP A 116 -43.17 -23.15 -9.10
C ASP A 116 -44.59 -23.54 -9.53
N ASN A 117 -45.05 -23.12 -10.72
CA ASN A 117 -46.41 -23.43 -11.17
C ASN A 117 -46.38 -24.29 -12.44
N PRO A 118 -46.33 -25.64 -12.33
CA PRO A 118 -46.56 -26.50 -13.48
C PRO A 118 -48.00 -26.29 -13.95
N VAL A 119 -48.16 -25.66 -15.11
CA VAL A 119 -49.46 -25.55 -15.78
C VAL A 119 -49.90 -26.97 -16.10
N ARG A 120 -51.01 -27.38 -15.47
CA ARG A 120 -51.62 -28.70 -15.58
C ARG A 120 -52.41 -28.84 -16.88
#